data_AF-A0A945E1Y1-F1
#
_entry.id   AF-A0A945E1Y1-F1
#
_cell.length_a   1.000
_cell.length_b   1.000
_cell.length_c   1.000
_cell.angle_alpha   90.00
_cell.angle_beta   90.00
_cell.angle_gamma   90.00
#
_symmetry.space_group_name_H-M   'P 1'
#
loop_
_entity.id
_entity.type
_entity.pdbx_description
1 polymer ?
#
loop_
_entity_poly.entity_id
_entity_poly.type
_entity_poly.pdbx_seq_one_letter_code
_entity_poly.pdbx_strand_id
1 'polypeptide(L)'
;MSKILNIFIFTTFYFLLSSFSVYGNSWEDIIQKAKGQTIYWNAWGGSEEINAYISWVGSRVKEDHEVTLKHVKIASTADAVSRVLAEKAAGRSSNGSVDLIWINGENFAKMKE
;
A
#
# COMPACT_ATOMS: atom_id res chain seq x y z
N MET A 1 -46.52 -37.76 -2.30
CA MET A 1 -45.09 -38.01 -1.97
C MET A 1 -44.10 -37.13 -2.72
N SER A 2 -44.42 -36.55 -3.90
CA SER A 2 -43.44 -35.75 -4.66
C SER A 2 -43.26 -34.28 -4.23
N LYS A 3 -44.22 -33.67 -3.52
CA LYS A 3 -44.12 -32.24 -3.12
C LYS A 3 -43.22 -31.98 -1.91
N ILE A 4 -43.03 -32.97 -1.03
CA ILE A 4 -42.21 -32.83 0.19
C ILE A 4 -40.71 -33.02 -0.14
N LEU A 5 -40.39 -33.77 -1.20
CA LEU A 5 -39.01 -34.01 -1.63
C LEU A 5 -38.36 -32.79 -2.31
N ASN A 6 -39.14 -31.95 -3.00
CA ASN A 6 -38.63 -30.72 -3.65
C ASN A 6 -38.37 -29.57 -2.65
N ILE A 7 -39.00 -29.58 -1.48
CA ILE A 7 -38.80 -28.56 -0.44
C ILE A 7 -37.46 -28.79 0.30
N PHE A 8 -37.04 -30.04 0.47
CA PHE A 8 -35.74 -30.35 1.08
C PHE A 8 -34.54 -30.03 0.18
N ILE A 9 -34.69 -30.08 -1.14
CA ILE A 9 -33.59 -29.75 -2.07
C ILE A 9 -33.35 -28.23 -2.13
N PHE A 10 -34.39 -27.40 -1.92
CA PHE A 10 -34.25 -25.93 -1.94
C PHE A 10 -33.67 -25.34 -0.65
N THR A 11 -33.66 -26.08 0.46
CA THR A 11 -33.18 -25.55 1.76
C THR A 11 -31.67 -25.74 1.94
N THR A 12 -31.07 -26.73 1.29
CA THR A 12 -29.62 -27.00 1.38
C THR A 12 -28.78 -26.14 0.44
N PHE A 13 -29.39 -25.41 -0.50
CA PHE A 13 -28.67 -24.58 -1.47
C PHE A 13 -28.44 -23.13 -1.01
N TYR A 14 -29.11 -22.69 0.05
CA TYR A 14 -28.96 -21.31 0.56
C TYR A 14 -27.84 -21.14 1.59
N PHE A 15 -27.20 -22.22 2.02
CA PHE A 15 -26.12 -22.19 3.03
C PHE A 15 -24.70 -22.28 2.45
N LEU A 16 -24.55 -22.21 1.13
CA LEU A 16 -23.26 -22.30 0.43
C LEU A 16 -22.86 -21.00 -0.28
N LEU A 17 -23.45 -19.87 0.10
CA LEU A 17 -22.80 -18.56 -0.06
C LEU A 17 -21.91 -18.31 1.15
N SER A 18 -21.00 -19.25 1.42
CA SER A 18 -19.79 -18.95 2.19
C SER A 18 -19.15 -17.77 1.49
N SER A 19 -19.20 -16.61 2.13
CA SER A 19 -18.54 -15.42 1.64
C SER A 19 -17.07 -15.79 1.47
N PHE A 20 -16.62 -15.94 0.23
CA PHE A 20 -15.21 -15.98 -0.08
C PHE A 20 -14.67 -14.63 0.40
N SER A 21 -14.10 -14.61 1.60
CA SER A 21 -13.23 -13.50 1.98
C SER A 21 -12.10 -13.52 0.96
N VAL A 22 -12.05 -12.49 0.13
CA VAL A 22 -10.88 -12.21 -0.72
C VAL A 22 -9.67 -12.31 0.21
N TYR A 23 -8.69 -13.14 -0.15
CA TYR A 23 -7.44 -13.38 0.60
C TYR A 23 -6.59 -12.11 0.63
N GLY A 24 -7.05 -11.09 1.35
CA GLY A 24 -6.39 -9.83 1.64
C GLY A 24 -6.73 -9.45 3.08
N ASN A 25 -5.78 -8.83 3.78
CA ASN A 25 -6.05 -8.30 5.11
C ASN A 25 -7.25 -7.35 5.04
N SER A 26 -8.16 -7.41 6.01
CA SER A 26 -9.21 -6.39 6.14
C SER A 26 -8.55 -5.02 6.32
N TRP A 27 -9.29 -3.94 6.04
CA TRP A 27 -8.76 -2.60 6.25
C TRP A 27 -8.40 -2.37 7.72
N GLU A 28 -9.20 -2.93 8.63
CA GLU A 28 -8.96 -2.93 10.06
C GLU A 28 -7.65 -3.64 10.41
N ASP A 29 -7.39 -4.82 9.83
CA ASP A 29 -6.14 -5.55 10.02
C ASP A 29 -4.93 -4.76 9.51
N ILE A 30 -5.07 -4.07 8.36
CA ILE A 30 -4.01 -3.23 7.80
C ILE A 30 -3.70 -2.08 8.76
N ILE A 31 -4.72 -1.39 9.27
CA ILE A 31 -4.55 -0.31 10.25
C ILE A 31 -3.83 -0.83 11.50
N GLN A 32 -4.26 -1.96 12.07
CA GLN A 32 -3.61 -2.50 13.26
C GLN A 32 -2.14 -2.86 13.01
N LYS A 33 -1.83 -3.46 11.85
CA LYS A 33 -0.45 -3.82 11.48
C LYS A 33 0.42 -2.58 11.24
N ALA A 34 -0.15 -1.50 10.72
CA ALA A 34 0.58 -0.28 10.38
C ALA A 34 1.00 0.53 11.62
N LYS A 35 0.26 0.44 12.73
CA LYS A 35 0.54 1.22 13.95
C LYS A 35 2.00 1.16 14.39
N GLY A 36 2.59 2.32 14.66
CA GLY A 36 3.97 2.44 15.12
C GLY A 36 5.03 2.28 14.02
N GLN A 37 4.66 1.87 12.80
CA GLN A 37 5.60 1.78 11.70
C GLN A 37 6.11 3.16 11.28
N THR A 38 7.29 3.16 10.66
CA THR A 38 7.88 4.35 10.03
C THR A 38 8.01 4.08 8.54
N ILE A 39 7.53 5.00 7.71
CA ILE A 39 7.62 4.94 6.25
C ILE A 39 8.52 6.08 5.78
N TYR A 40 9.55 5.76 5.00
CA TYR A 40 10.44 6.73 4.36
C TYR A 40 9.89 7.14 2.99
N TRP A 41 9.25 8.30 2.95
CA TRP A 41 8.64 8.86 1.74
C TRP A 41 9.66 9.71 0.97
N ASN A 42 10.13 9.17 -0.16
CA ASN A 42 11.07 9.82 -1.06
C ASN A 42 10.30 10.73 -2.03
N ALA A 43 10.53 12.04 -1.98
CA ALA A 43 9.85 13.02 -2.84
C ALA A 43 10.76 14.21 -3.16
N TRP A 44 10.54 14.82 -4.33
CA TRP A 44 11.35 15.95 -4.78
C TRP A 44 11.25 17.12 -3.79
N GLY A 45 12.40 17.53 -3.23
CA GLY A 45 12.45 18.49 -2.13
C GLY A 45 12.53 19.96 -2.54
N GLY A 46 12.53 20.26 -3.85
CA GLY A 46 12.81 21.60 -4.38
C GLY A 46 11.68 22.62 -4.31
N SER A 47 10.51 22.26 -3.75
CA SER A 47 9.38 23.19 -3.53
C SER A 47 8.98 23.19 -2.06
N GLU A 48 8.92 24.38 -1.46
CA GLU A 48 8.47 24.57 -0.08
C GLU A 48 7.01 24.17 0.10
N GLU A 49 6.16 24.44 -0.88
CA GLU A 49 4.75 24.08 -0.88
C GLU A 49 4.56 22.56 -0.86
N ILE A 50 5.31 21.83 -1.70
CA ILE A 50 5.30 20.37 -1.70
C ILE A 50 5.81 19.83 -0.36
N ASN A 51 6.91 20.40 0.17
CA ASN A 51 7.47 20.02 1.46
C ASN A 51 6.45 20.21 2.60
N ALA A 52 5.73 21.33 2.61
CA ALA A 52 4.71 21.65 3.60
C ALA A 52 3.51 20.69 3.49
N TYR A 53 3.06 20.40 2.27
CA TYR A 53 1.99 19.43 2.03
C TYR A 53 2.36 18.04 2.56
N ILE A 54 3.57 17.55 2.27
CA ILE A 54 4.05 16.26 2.78
C ILE A 54 4.12 16.26 4.31
N SER A 55 4.55 17.37 4.92
CA SER A 55 4.57 17.53 6.37
C SER A 55 3.16 17.46 6.98
N TRP A 56 2.19 18.10 6.32
CA TRP A 56 0.79 18.05 6.73
C TRP A 56 0.22 16.63 6.62
N VAL A 57 0.46 15.93 5.50
CA VAL A 57 0.07 14.51 5.35
C VAL A 57 0.71 13.65 6.44
N GLY A 58 1.99 13.87 6.73
CA GLY A 58 2.71 13.16 7.79
C GLY A 58 2.07 13.35 9.16
N SER A 59 1.62 14.56 9.46
CA SER A 59 0.91 14.87 10.71
C SER A 59 -0.44 14.15 10.76
N ARG A 60 -1.20 14.17 9.65
CA ARG A 60 -2.52 13.53 9.58
C ARG A 60 -2.44 12.02 9.72
N VAL A 61 -1.51 11.39 9.02
CA VAL A 61 -1.30 9.93 9.07
C VAL A 61 -0.81 9.49 10.45
N LYS A 62 -0.02 10.32 11.14
CA LYS A 62 0.39 10.03 12.51
C LYS A 62 -0.78 10.10 13.49
N GLU A 63 -1.63 11.11 13.37
CA GLU A 63 -2.82 11.30 14.20
C GLU A 63 -3.84 10.17 14.01
N ASP A 64 -4.15 9.84 12.75
CA ASP A 64 -5.23 8.90 12.44
C ASP A 64 -4.82 7.43 12.58
N HIS A 65 -3.53 7.11 12.38
CA HIS A 65 -3.07 5.73 12.19
C HIS A 65 -1.79 5.38 12.96
N GLU A 66 -1.24 6.30 13.75
CA GLU A 66 0.00 6.12 14.53
C GLU A 66 1.25 5.80 13.67
N VAL A 67 1.16 5.95 12.34
CA VAL A 67 2.26 5.74 11.39
C VAL A 67 3.12 6.99 11.29
N THR A 68 4.43 6.83 11.32
CA THR A 68 5.39 7.94 11.18
C THR A 68 5.83 8.07 9.72
N LEU A 69 5.41 9.12 9.01
CA LEU A 69 5.94 9.42 7.69
C LEU A 69 7.19 10.30 7.79
N LYS A 70 8.34 9.78 7.35
CA LYS A 70 9.60 10.53 7.25
C LYS A 70 9.83 10.98 5.82
N HIS A 71 9.79 12.28 5.57
CA HIS A 71 10.10 12.84 4.27
C HIS A 71 11.61 12.75 3.99
N VAL A 72 11.98 11.94 3.00
CA VAL A 72 13.31 11.89 2.40
C VAL A 72 13.31 12.83 1.19
N LYS A 73 13.87 14.03 1.36
CA LYS A 73 13.99 15.01 0.28
C LYS A 73 15.06 14.55 -0.72
N ILE A 74 14.65 14.34 -1.97
CA ILE A 74 15.54 13.95 -3.07
C ILE A 74 15.69 15.10 -4.07
N ALA A 75 16.86 15.17 -4.71
CA ALA A 75 17.15 16.16 -5.75
C ALA A 75 16.40 15.84 -7.05
N SER A 76 16.25 14.54 -7.38
CA SER A 76 15.47 14.05 -8.51
C SER A 76 14.74 12.77 -8.15
N THR A 77 13.50 12.59 -8.64
CA THR A 77 12.77 11.32 -8.58
C THR A 77 13.54 10.18 -9.25
N ALA A 78 14.35 10.48 -10.27
CA ALA A 78 15.18 9.49 -10.94
C ALA A 78 16.18 8.82 -9.97
N ASP A 79 16.70 9.55 -8.98
CA ASP A 79 17.66 9.00 -8.00
C ASP A 79 17.03 7.87 -7.17
N ALA A 80 15.76 8.07 -6.77
CA ALA A 80 15.00 7.05 -6.04
C ALA A 80 14.68 5.83 -6.93
N VAL A 81 14.31 6.07 -8.19
CA VAL A 81 14.06 5.00 -9.17
C VAL A 81 15.31 4.18 -9.43
N SER A 82 16.45 4.82 -9.74
CA SER A 82 17.72 4.13 -9.98
C SER A 82 18.15 3.29 -8.79
N ARG A 83 17.92 3.78 -7.57
CA ARG A 83 18.22 3.03 -6.34
C ARG A 83 17.35 1.79 -6.19
N VAL A 84 16.04 1.89 -6.42
CA VAL A 84 15.14 0.71 -6.38
C VAL A 84 15.50 -0.31 -7.46
N LEU A 85 15.77 0.13 -8.69
CA LEU A 85 16.17 -0.76 -9.78
C LEU A 85 17.50 -1.46 -9.49
N ALA A 86 18.48 -0.76 -8.93
CA ALA A 86 19.74 -1.34 -8.53
C ALA A 86 19.58 -2.38 -7.40
N GLU A 87 18.73 -2.10 -6.39
CA GLU A 87 18.41 -3.05 -5.32
C GLU A 87 17.71 -4.31 -5.86
N LYS A 88 16.73 -4.14 -6.76
CA LYS A 88 16.07 -5.24 -7.46
C LYS A 88 17.07 -6.09 -8.25
N ALA A 89 17.96 -5.46 -9.03
CA ALA A 89 18.98 -6.15 -9.81
C ALA A 89 19.98 -6.92 -8.93
N ALA A 90 20.25 -6.41 -7.72
CA ALA A 90 21.06 -7.09 -6.71
C ALA A 90 20.31 -8.20 -5.94
N GLY A 91 19.06 -8.51 -6.31
CA GLY A 91 18.23 -9.54 -5.66
C GLY A 91 17.62 -9.12 -4.32
N ARG A 92 17.67 -7.83 -3.97
CA ARG A 92 17.06 -7.31 -2.73
C ARG A 92 15.58 -7.04 -2.96
N SER A 93 14.75 -8.02 -2.60
CA SER A 93 13.28 -7.95 -2.69
C SER A 93 12.58 -7.53 -1.39
N SER A 94 13.34 -7.40 -0.30
CA SER A 94 12.85 -6.93 1.00
C SER A 94 13.93 -6.10 1.68
N ASN A 95 13.54 -5.26 2.65
CA ASN A 95 14.45 -4.35 3.36
C ASN A 95 15.26 -3.44 2.41
N GLY A 96 14.60 -2.98 1.34
CA GLY A 96 15.14 -1.96 0.44
C GLY A 96 15.23 -0.60 1.13
N SER A 97 15.85 0.36 0.47
CA SER A 97 16.12 1.69 1.04
C SER A 97 15.02 2.73 0.76
N VAL A 98 13.92 2.31 0.13
CA VAL A 98 12.80 3.15 -0.27
C VAL A 98 11.48 2.43 0.01
N ASP A 99 10.63 3.02 0.86
CA ASP A 99 9.30 2.47 1.16
C ASP A 99 8.22 3.06 0.25
N LEU A 100 8.30 4.37 -0.01
CA LEU A 100 7.32 5.13 -0.82
C LEU A 100 8.02 6.18 -1.68
N ILE A 101 7.58 6.34 -2.93
CA ILE A 101 8.09 7.36 -3.87
C ILE A 101 6.93 8.22 -4.36
N TRP A 102 7.04 9.54 -4.26
CA TRP A 102 6.24 10.42 -5.11
C TRP A 102 6.84 10.44 -6.51
N ILE A 103 6.14 9.83 -7.47
CA ILE A 103 6.65 9.55 -8.80
C ILE A 103 5.79 10.20 -9.90
N ASN A 104 6.44 10.68 -10.96
CA ASN A 104 5.76 11.17 -12.17
C ASN A 104 5.66 10.04 -13.23
N GLY A 105 4.91 10.28 -14.31
CA GLY A 105 4.64 9.27 -15.33
C GLY A 105 5.90 8.72 -16.03
N GLU A 106 6.87 9.59 -16.34
CA GLU A 106 8.12 9.18 -16.99
C GLU A 106 8.95 8.24 -16.11
N ASN A 107 9.15 8.59 -14.84
CA ASN A 107 9.89 7.75 -13.91
C ASN A 107 9.12 6.47 -13.57
N PHE A 108 7.78 6.53 -13.51
CA PHE A 108 6.97 5.33 -13.31
C PHE A 108 7.10 4.34 -14.47
N ALA A 109 7.19 4.83 -15.72
CA ALA A 109 7.41 3.96 -16.86
C ALA A 109 8.74 3.21 -16.75
N LYS A 110 9.82 3.88 -16.31
CA LYS A 110 11.15 3.28 -16.09
C LYS A 110 11.14 2.16 -15.04
N MET A 111 10.23 2.20 -14.05
CA MET A 111 10.11 1.15 -13.02
C MET A 111 9.63 -0.20 -13.55
N LYS A 112 9.12 -0.27 -14.79
CA LYS A 112 8.62 -1.51 -15.41
C LYS A 112 9.72 -2.38 -16.01
N GLU A 113 10.93 -1.83 -16.15
CA GLU A 113 12.14 -2.56 -16.56
C GLU A 113 12.60 -3.53 -15.44
#